data_AF-A0A6J6G2E6-F1
#
_entry.id   AF-A0A6J6G2E6-F1
#
_cell.length_a   1.000
_cell.length_b   1.000
_cell.length_c   1.000
_cell.angle_alpha   90.00
_cell.angle_beta   90.00
_cell.angle_gamma   90.00
#
_symmetry.space_group_name_H-M   'P 1'
#
loop_
_entity.id
_entity.type
_entity.pdbx_description
1 polymer ?
#
loop_
_entity_poly.entity_id
_entity_poly.type
_entity_poly.pdbx_seq_one_letter_code
_entity_poly.pdbx_strand_id
1 'polypeptide(L)' 'MNFDSEIAKLDKSATYAVYCQSGRRSGIAVGKMSDAGFASLSNLEGGIQSWQVAGLPLVTQ' A
#
# COMPACT_ATOMS: atom_id res chain seq x y z
N MET A 1 -4.81 -16.80 2.92
CA MET A 1 -3.38 -16.45 2.84
C MET A 1 -2.97 -16.35 1.37
N ASN A 2 -3.47 -15.35 0.63
CA ASN A 2 -3.30 -15.29 -0.84
C ASN A 2 -2.57 -14.03 -1.33
N PHE A 3 -2.04 -13.21 -0.41
CA PHE A 3 -1.45 -11.92 -0.79
C PHE A 3 -0.25 -12.10 -1.73
N ASP A 4 0.63 -13.05 -1.42
CA ASP A 4 1.87 -13.27 -2.16
C ASP A 4 1.58 -13.74 -3.61
N SER A 5 0.55 -14.55 -3.81
CA SER A 5 0.10 -14.97 -5.16
C SER A 5 -0.61 -13.88 -5.95
N GLU A 6 -1.26 -12.91 -5.28
CA GLU A 6 -1.89 -11.78 -5.97
C GLU A 6 -0.86 -10.74 -6.42
N ILE A 7 0.11 -10.39 -5.57
CA ILE A 7 1.15 -9.43 -5.95
C ILE A 7 2.07 -9.99 -7.05
N ALA A 8 2.21 -11.30 -7.17
CA ALA A 8 2.99 -11.93 -8.25
C ALA A 8 2.43 -11.63 -9.65
N LYS A 9 1.17 -11.23 -9.76
CA LYS A 9 0.51 -10.88 -11.04
C LYS A 9 0.72 -9.41 -11.44
N LEU A 10 1.29 -8.60 -10.56
CA LEU A 10 1.50 -7.17 -10.78
C LEU A 10 2.84 -6.88 -11.46
N ASP A 11 2.93 -5.72 -12.12
CA ASP A 11 4.18 -5.24 -12.73
C ASP A 11 5.14 -4.72 -11.65
N LYS A 12 6.25 -5.42 -11.44
CA LYS A 12 7.24 -5.07 -10.41
C LYS A 12 8.00 -3.77 -10.69
N SER A 13 7.96 -3.26 -11.92
CA SER A 13 8.62 -2.01 -12.31
C SER A 13 7.74 -0.77 -12.09
N ALA A 14 6.43 -0.96 -11.91
CA ALA A 14 5.50 0.13 -11.64
C ALA A 14 5.69 0.70 -10.22
N THR A 15 5.21 1.93 -10.03
CA THR A 15 5.23 2.61 -8.73
C THR A 15 3.92 2.38 -7.99
N TYR A 16 4.00 1.84 -6.77
CA TYR A 16 2.83 1.55 -5.94
C TYR A 16 2.81 2.39 -4.68
N ALA A 17 1.71 3.12 -4.49
CA ALA A 17 1.35 3.71 -3.20
C ALA A 17 0.38 2.77 -2.48
N VAL A 18 0.78 2.26 -1.33
CA VAL A 18 0.01 1.29 -0.53
C VAL A 18 -0.47 1.98 0.74
N TYR A 19 -1.76 1.79 1.05
CA TYR A 19 -2.35 2.33 2.27
C TYR A 19 -3.23 1.29 2.96
N CYS A 20 -3.49 1.53 4.24
CA CYS A 20 -4.54 0.85 4.98
C CYS A 20 -5.20 1.86 5.92
N GLN A 21 -5.92 1.39 6.94
CA GLN A 21 -6.58 2.29 7.89
C GLN A 21 -5.60 3.21 8.65
N SER A 22 -4.51 2.66 9.18
CA SER A 22 -3.59 3.34 10.11
C SER A 22 -2.10 3.23 9.74
N GLY A 23 -1.78 2.69 8.56
CA GLY A 23 -0.40 2.48 8.08
C GLY A 23 0.26 1.15 8.49
N ARG A 24 -0.21 0.46 9.55
CA ARG A 24 0.45 -0.78 10.04
C ARG A 24 0.40 -1.95 9.05
N ARG A 25 -0.78 -2.24 8.49
CA ARG A 25 -0.95 -3.37 7.55
C ARG A 25 -0.28 -3.10 6.21
N SER A 26 -0.34 -1.85 5.74
CA SER A 26 0.32 -1.44 4.50
C SER A 26 1.83 -1.47 4.64
N GLY A 27 2.40 -1.17 5.81
CA GLY A 27 3.84 -1.38 6.07
C GLY A 27 4.26 -2.85 5.90
N ILE A 28 3.49 -3.80 6.43
CA ILE A 28 3.74 -5.24 6.25
C ILE A 28 3.62 -5.64 4.77
N ALA A 29 2.60 -5.12 4.08
CA ALA A 29 2.39 -5.39 2.65
C ALA A 29 3.55 -4.86 1.80
N VAL A 30 4.04 -3.64 2.07
CA VAL A 30 5.20 -3.04 1.40
C VAL A 30 6.46 -3.87 1.64
N GLY A 31 6.68 -4.39 2.85
CA GLY A 31 7.79 -5.32 3.13
C GLY A 31 7.73 -6.56 2.23
N LYS A 32 6.58 -7.21 2.18
CA LYS A 32 6.36 -8.39 1.31
C LYS A 32 6.53 -8.08 -0.19
N MET A 33 6.07 -6.92 -0.64
CA MET A 33 6.28 -6.48 -2.02
C MET A 33 7.75 -6.18 -2.30
N SER A 34 8.47 -5.58 -1.36
CA SER A 34 9.91 -5.34 -1.48
C SER A 34 10.66 -6.67 -1.59
N ASP A 35 10.34 -7.65 -0.73
CA ASP A 35 10.92 -9.00 -0.77
C ASP A 35 10.61 -9.73 -2.09
N ALA A 36 9.46 -9.43 -2.70
CA ALA A 36 9.06 -9.96 -4.00
C ALA A 36 9.74 -9.26 -5.20
N GLY A 37 10.53 -8.20 -4.97
CA GLY A 37 11.33 -7.50 -5.97
C GLY A 37 10.66 -6.31 -6.65
N PHE A 38 9.67 -5.68 -6.01
CA PHE A 38 9.08 -4.44 -6.51
C PHE A 38 10.06 -3.28 -6.33
N ALA A 39 10.23 -2.48 -7.39
CA ALA A 39 11.27 -1.44 -7.43
C ALA A 39 10.86 -0.14 -6.70
N SER A 40 9.58 0.24 -6.78
CA SER A 40 9.11 1.56 -6.36
C SER A 40 7.86 1.43 -5.49
N LEU A 41 8.04 1.54 -4.17
CA LEU A 41 6.98 1.38 -3.18
C LEU A 41 6.93 2.57 -2.21
N SER A 42 5.72 3.05 -1.94
CA SER A 42 5.44 4.08 -0.94
C SER A 42 4.33 3.63 0.00
N ASN A 43 4.53 3.79 1.31
CA ASN A 43 3.50 3.55 2.31
C ASN A 43 2.87 4.88 2.74
N LEU A 44 1.54 4.96 2.76
CA LEU A 44 0.85 6.13 3.32
C LEU A 44 0.97 6.11 4.85
N GLU A 45 1.80 7.00 5.39
CA GLU A 45 1.99 7.17 6.84
C GLU A 45 0.68 7.58 7.52
N GLY A 46 0.36 6.94 8.65
CA GLY A 46 -0.92 7.13 9.36
C GLY A 46 -2.15 6.60 8.61
N GLY A 47 -1.99 6.08 7.39
CA GLY A 47 -3.06 5.49 6.60
C GLY A 47 -4.17 6.47 6.20
N ILE A 48 -5.32 5.92 5.85
CA ILE A 48 -6.48 6.71 5.42
C ILE A 48 -7.02 7.63 6.53
N GLN A 49 -6.75 7.29 7.81
CA GLN A 49 -7.13 8.14 8.94
C GLN A 49 -6.40 9.49 8.89
N SER A 50 -5.09 9.49 8.69
CA SER A 50 -4.34 10.76 8.54
C SER A 50 -4.75 11.52 7.29
N TRP A 51 -5.06 10.82 6.19
CA TRP A 51 -5.58 11.44 4.98
C TRP A 51 -6.91 12.18 5.23
N GLN A 52 -7.83 11.55 5.98
CA GLN A 52 -9.09 12.15 6.39
C GLN A 52 -8.90 13.36 7.30
N VAL A 53 -8.02 13.24 8.31
CA VAL A 53 -7.70 14.34 9.23
C VAL A 53 -7.10 15.54 8.50
N ALA A 54 -6.31 15.29 7.45
CA ALA A 54 -5.77 16.34 6.59
C ALA A 54 -6.82 17.02 5.68
N GLY A 55 -8.09 16.57 5.70
CA GLY A 55 -9.16 17.12 4.87
C GLY A 55 -9.01 16.82 3.39
N LEU A 56 -8.23 15.80 3.03
CA LEU A 56 -7.99 15.41 1.64
C LEU A 56 -9.20 14.66 1.06
N PRO A 57 -9.44 14.76 -0.26
CA PRO A 57 -10.62 14.20 -0.88
C PRO A 57 -10.68 12.68 -0.74
N LEU A 58 -11.88 12.17 -0.50
CA LEU A 58 -12.22 10.76 -0.53
C LEU A 58 -13.40 10.53 -1.45
N VAL A 59 -13.35 9.43 -2.18
CA VAL A 59 -14.50 8.93 -2.95
C VAL A 59 -15.02 7.70 -2.22
N THR A 60 -16.29 7.74 -1.83
CA THR A 60 -17.02 6.59 -1.28
C THR A 60 -17.88 6.01 -2.38
N GLN A 61 -17.87 4.69 -2.54
CA GLN A 61 -18.86 3.99 -3.38
C GLN A 61 -20.20 3.86 -2.67
#